data_AF-A0A840QSD0-F1
#
_entry.id   AF-A0A840QSD0-F1
#
_cell.length_a   1.000
_cell.length_b   1.000
_cell.length_c   1.000
_cell.angle_alpha   90.00
_cell.angle_beta   90.00
_cell.angle_gamma   90.00
#
_symmetry.space_group_name_H-M   'P 1'
#
loop_
_entity.id
_entity.type
_entity.pdbx_description
1 polymer ?
#
loop_
_entity_poly.entity_id
_entity_poly.type
_entity_poly.pdbx_seq_one_letter_code
_entity_poly.pdbx_strand_id
1 'polypeptide(L)'
;MKQFYALLVIAISLFVAGCAEGTQDTQETEEVFPHTEINEQFVYEPFTYPEEWDVITIHKDVDLRYQDGDNPENHRYAEVPYRYTITFGEEAGTNETTTEEIDEYNNQQHIQGESNRQVYYHDYEKRYATLTMSRNGFIHILKDLDEAEQIEISGFEAYLAKQDNQYLGNFYFDDTYYDLQIYEDADVQSKEAAITLFEMLVGQG
;
A
#
# COMPACT_ATOMS: atom_id res chain seq x y z
N MET A 1 -47.44 33.84 -40.85
CA MET A 1 -46.92 32.51 -40.44
C MET A 1 -45.58 32.11 -41.08
N LYS A 2 -44.82 33.01 -41.73
CA LYS A 2 -43.45 32.71 -42.24
C LYS A 2 -42.30 33.34 -41.46
N GLN A 3 -42.59 34.29 -40.56
CA GLN A 3 -41.57 34.97 -39.74
C GLN A 3 -41.31 34.31 -38.37
N PHE A 4 -42.20 33.43 -37.91
CA PHE A 4 -42.00 32.67 -36.66
C PHE A 4 -41.01 31.49 -36.84
N TYR A 5 -40.93 30.91 -38.03
CA TYR A 5 -39.98 29.83 -38.31
C TYR A 5 -38.52 30.32 -38.36
N ALA A 6 -38.27 31.57 -38.75
CA ALA A 6 -36.91 32.11 -38.80
C ALA A 6 -36.32 32.33 -37.39
N LEU A 7 -37.14 32.71 -36.41
CA LEU A 7 -36.71 32.87 -35.02
C LEU A 7 -36.50 31.52 -34.31
N LEU A 8 -37.28 30.49 -34.67
CA LEU A 8 -37.12 29.14 -34.10
C LEU A 8 -35.82 28.45 -34.58
N VAL A 9 -35.40 28.69 -35.82
CA VAL A 9 -34.17 28.08 -36.36
C VAL A 9 -32.91 28.73 -35.78
N ILE A 10 -32.93 30.04 -35.48
CA ILE A 10 -31.79 30.74 -34.85
C ILE A 10 -31.64 30.33 -33.37
N ALA A 11 -32.74 30.07 -32.66
CA ALA A 11 -32.70 29.59 -31.28
C ALA A 11 -32.15 28.16 -31.17
N ILE A 12 -32.40 27.29 -32.16
CA ILE A 12 -31.89 25.91 -32.18
C ILE A 12 -30.40 25.86 -32.59
N SER A 13 -29.92 26.79 -33.42
CA SER A 13 -28.49 26.86 -33.78
C SER A 13 -27.57 27.35 -32.65
N LEU A 14 -28.09 28.01 -31.61
CA LEU A 14 -27.32 28.40 -30.42
C LEU A 14 -27.17 27.27 -29.40
N PHE A 15 -27.94 26.18 -29.51
CA PHE A 15 -27.81 25.00 -28.64
C PHE A 15 -26.75 24.00 -29.13
N VAL A 16 -26.19 24.15 -30.33
CA VAL A 16 -25.21 23.20 -30.91
C VAL A 16 -23.77 23.76 -30.91
N ALA A 17 -23.58 25.01 -30.47
CA ALA A 17 -22.26 25.64 -30.35
C ALA A 17 -21.76 25.76 -28.89
N GLY A 18 -22.44 25.11 -27.93
CA GLY A 18 -22.14 25.17 -26.50
C GLY A 18 -21.75 23.84 -25.85
N CYS A 19 -21.42 22.80 -26.64
CA CYS A 19 -20.82 21.55 -26.15
C CYS A 19 -19.49 21.32 -26.86
N ALA A 20 -18.57 22.27 -26.71
CA ALA A 20 -17.19 22.14 -27.17
C ALA A 20 -16.26 22.97 -26.27
N GLU A 21 -16.34 22.71 -24.97
CA GLU A 21 -15.33 22.96 -23.95
C GLU A 21 -15.50 21.77 -23.01
N GLY A 22 -14.68 20.74 -23.12
CA GLY A 22 -13.36 20.82 -22.50
C GLY A 22 -13.43 20.28 -21.07
N THR A 23 -14.02 19.10 -20.94
CA THR A 23 -13.82 18.20 -19.79
C THR A 23 -13.56 16.90 -20.54
N GLN A 24 -12.31 16.62 -20.97
CA GLN A 24 -11.44 15.79 -20.16
C GLN A 24 -12.19 15.28 -18.94
N ASP A 25 -13.03 14.26 -19.16
CA ASP A 25 -13.09 13.15 -18.22
C ASP A 25 -11.64 12.63 -18.15
N THR A 26 -10.82 13.35 -17.38
CA THR A 26 -9.79 12.72 -16.59
C THR A 26 -10.61 11.74 -15.77
N GLN A 27 -10.64 10.48 -16.20
CA GLN A 27 -10.63 9.43 -15.21
C GLN A 27 -9.51 9.85 -14.26
N GLU A 28 -9.87 10.46 -13.14
CA GLU A 28 -9.17 10.21 -11.91
C GLU A 28 -9.15 8.69 -11.81
N THR A 29 -8.13 8.08 -12.42
CA THR A 29 -7.51 6.91 -11.82
C THR A 29 -7.08 7.44 -10.46
N GLU A 30 -8.00 7.39 -9.48
CA GLU A 30 -7.64 6.85 -8.19
C GLU A 30 -6.81 5.62 -8.55
N GLU A 31 -5.49 5.72 -8.50
CA GLU A 31 -4.67 4.52 -8.47
C GLU A 31 -5.06 3.84 -7.17
N VAL A 32 -6.10 3.01 -7.30
CA VAL A 32 -6.59 2.13 -6.26
C VAL A 32 -5.39 1.32 -5.90
N PHE A 33 -4.87 1.54 -4.68
CA PHE A 33 -3.91 0.64 -4.04
C PHE A 33 -4.25 -0.78 -4.47
N PRO A 34 -3.30 -1.62 -4.89
CA PRO A 34 -3.61 -2.90 -5.50
C PRO A 34 -4.06 -3.90 -4.41
N HIS A 35 -5.22 -3.62 -3.79
CA HIS A 35 -5.87 -4.41 -2.74
C HIS A 35 -6.15 -5.83 -3.23
N THR A 36 -6.22 -6.03 -4.55
CA THR A 36 -6.30 -7.34 -5.20
C THR A 36 -5.10 -8.23 -4.89
N GLU A 37 -3.96 -7.66 -4.52
CA GLU A 37 -2.74 -8.39 -4.15
C GLU A 37 -2.75 -8.89 -2.69
N ILE A 38 -3.68 -8.38 -1.88
CA ILE A 38 -3.91 -8.85 -0.51
C ILE A 38 -4.99 -9.93 -0.55
N ASN A 39 -4.72 -11.07 0.11
CA ASN A 39 -5.67 -12.17 0.22
C ASN A 39 -6.95 -11.68 0.91
N GLU A 40 -8.12 -11.94 0.31
CA GLU A 40 -9.42 -11.46 0.80
C GLU A 40 -9.77 -11.93 2.23
N GLN A 41 -9.17 -13.03 2.69
CA GLN A 41 -9.36 -13.57 4.05
C GLN A 41 -8.37 -12.97 5.06
N PHE A 42 -7.43 -12.16 4.58
CA PHE A 42 -6.62 -11.29 5.43
C PHE A 42 -7.47 -10.09 5.82
N VAL A 43 -7.79 -10.01 7.12
CA VAL A 43 -8.53 -8.91 7.75
C VAL A 43 -7.49 -7.88 8.15
N TYR A 44 -7.62 -6.71 7.56
CA TYR A 44 -6.83 -5.54 7.82
C TYR A 44 -7.73 -4.31 7.63
N GLU A 45 -7.44 -3.25 8.37
CA GLU A 45 -7.97 -1.92 8.11
C GLU A 45 -7.41 -1.37 6.80
N PRO A 46 -8.28 -0.92 5.88
CA PRO A 46 -7.85 -0.18 4.69
C PRO A 46 -7.08 1.07 5.07
N PHE A 47 -6.11 1.46 4.25
CA PHE A 47 -5.30 2.63 4.50
C PHE A 47 -5.14 3.47 3.24
N THR A 48 -4.77 4.73 3.41
CA THR A 48 -4.43 5.65 2.33
C THR A 48 -2.99 6.13 2.47
N TYR A 49 -2.39 6.57 1.38
CA TYR A 49 -1.02 7.08 1.36
C TYR A 49 -0.95 8.33 0.47
N PRO A 50 0.13 9.12 0.55
CA PRO A 50 0.29 10.31 -0.29
C PRO A 50 0.19 9.97 -1.78
N GLU A 51 -0.46 10.83 -2.57
CA GLU A 51 -0.67 10.60 -4.02
C GLU A 51 0.65 10.51 -4.79
N GLU A 52 1.71 11.13 -4.27
CA GLU A 52 3.05 11.12 -4.85
C GLU A 52 3.89 9.89 -4.47
N TRP A 53 3.34 8.95 -3.69
CA TRP A 53 4.01 7.70 -3.35
C TRP A 53 3.46 6.56 -4.21
N ASP A 54 4.37 5.80 -4.80
CA ASP A 54 4.03 4.58 -5.52
C ASP A 54 4.16 3.36 -4.60
N VAL A 55 3.36 2.31 -4.85
CA VAL A 55 3.57 1.01 -4.22
C VAL A 55 4.62 0.26 -5.01
N ILE A 56 5.85 0.20 -4.49
CA ILE A 56 6.98 -0.39 -5.21
C ILE A 56 7.14 -1.88 -4.93
N THR A 57 6.77 -2.37 -3.74
CA THR A 57 6.80 -3.81 -3.45
C THR A 57 5.66 -4.27 -2.55
N ILE A 58 5.19 -5.49 -2.78
CA ILE A 58 4.30 -6.22 -1.87
C ILE A 58 4.86 -7.62 -1.65
N HIS A 59 5.06 -7.97 -0.38
CA HIS A 59 5.53 -9.26 0.06
C HIS A 59 4.50 -9.84 1.03
N LYS A 60 4.44 -11.17 1.10
CA LYS A 60 3.64 -11.89 2.09
C LYS A 60 4.44 -13.02 2.71
N ASP A 61 4.17 -13.30 3.98
CA ASP A 61 4.70 -14.48 4.65
C ASP A 61 3.59 -15.49 4.95
N VAL A 62 3.86 -16.75 4.61
CA VAL A 62 2.94 -17.88 4.78
C VAL A 62 3.54 -18.93 5.73
N ASP A 63 2.72 -19.49 6.61
CA ASP A 63 3.17 -20.55 7.52
C ASP A 63 3.48 -21.84 6.76
N LEU A 64 4.70 -22.38 6.90
CA LEU A 64 5.02 -23.74 6.48
C LEU A 64 4.29 -24.74 7.40
N ARG A 65 3.34 -25.49 6.85
CA ARG A 65 2.54 -26.50 7.57
C ARG A 65 3.15 -27.89 7.49
N TYR A 66 3.85 -28.20 6.40
CA TYR A 66 4.47 -29.50 6.17
C TYR A 66 5.71 -29.34 5.30
N GLN A 67 6.82 -29.94 5.74
CA GLN A 67 8.09 -29.99 5.03
C GLN A 67 8.38 -31.43 4.61
N ASP A 68 8.79 -31.63 3.36
CA ASP A 68 9.08 -32.92 2.74
C ASP A 68 10.54 -32.89 2.29
N GLY A 69 11.41 -33.48 3.11
CA GLY A 69 12.85 -33.46 2.87
C GLY A 69 13.30 -34.28 1.64
N ASP A 70 12.46 -35.20 1.16
CA ASP A 70 12.77 -36.05 0.02
C ASP A 70 12.19 -35.48 -1.29
N ASN A 71 11.09 -34.73 -1.20
CA ASN A 71 10.42 -34.11 -2.34
C ASN A 71 10.00 -32.66 -1.99
N PRO A 72 10.90 -31.68 -2.14
CA PRO A 72 10.63 -30.30 -1.72
C PRO A 72 9.41 -29.65 -2.38
N GLU A 73 9.04 -30.10 -3.58
CA GLU A 73 7.82 -29.66 -4.27
C GLU A 73 6.53 -29.96 -3.48
N ASN A 74 6.57 -30.93 -2.56
CA ASN A 74 5.44 -31.33 -1.73
C ASN A 74 5.29 -30.52 -0.44
N HIS A 75 6.12 -29.48 -0.23
CA HIS A 75 5.92 -28.54 0.87
C HIS A 75 4.48 -28.01 0.86
N ARG A 76 3.89 -27.85 2.05
CA ARG A 76 2.54 -27.30 2.19
C ARG A 76 2.57 -26.09 3.09
N TYR A 77 1.89 -25.04 2.66
CA TYR A 77 1.80 -23.77 3.35
C TYR A 77 0.36 -23.47 3.74
N ALA A 78 0.17 -22.56 4.68
CA ALA A 78 -1.15 -21.99 4.93
C ALA A 78 -1.62 -21.19 3.71
N GLU A 79 -2.92 -21.28 3.41
CA GLU A 79 -3.53 -20.52 2.32
C GLU A 79 -3.59 -19.02 2.63
N VAL A 80 -3.87 -18.68 3.89
CA VAL A 80 -3.95 -17.30 4.37
C VAL A 80 -2.59 -16.90 4.93
N PRO A 81 -1.95 -15.83 4.41
CA PRO A 81 -0.72 -15.29 4.97
C PRO A 81 -0.93 -14.79 6.40
N TYR A 82 0.13 -14.84 7.20
CA TYR A 82 0.11 -14.23 8.53
C TYR A 82 0.70 -12.82 8.54
N ARG A 83 1.36 -12.41 7.45
CA ARG A 83 1.96 -11.09 7.32
C ARG A 83 1.96 -10.60 5.88
N TYR A 84 1.78 -9.30 5.73
CA TYR A 84 2.02 -8.54 4.51
C TYR A 84 2.98 -7.40 4.79
N THR A 85 3.94 -7.20 3.90
CA THR A 85 4.85 -6.04 3.91
C THR A 85 4.69 -5.30 2.59
N ILE A 86 4.39 -4.02 2.69
CA ILE A 86 4.20 -3.13 1.56
C ILE A 86 5.26 -2.04 1.67
N THR A 87 5.95 -1.80 0.57
CA THR A 87 6.94 -0.73 0.48
C THR A 87 6.45 0.34 -0.46
N PHE A 88 6.55 1.59 -0.01
CA PHE A 88 6.20 2.78 -0.77
C PHE A 88 7.47 3.52 -1.21
N GLY A 89 7.45 4.13 -2.38
CA GLY A 89 8.62 4.77 -2.97
C GLY A 89 8.30 5.63 -4.18
N GLU A 90 9.34 5.94 -4.94
CA GLU A 90 9.27 6.55 -6.26
C GLU A 90 9.69 5.48 -7.27
N GLU A 91 8.76 5.05 -8.12
CA GLU A 91 9.06 4.08 -9.17
C GLU A 91 10.14 4.61 -10.12
N ALA A 92 11.04 3.73 -10.53
CA ALA A 92 11.94 4.01 -11.63
C ALA A 92 11.14 4.10 -12.94
N GLY A 93 11.60 4.88 -13.91
CA GLY A 93 10.88 5.02 -15.19
C GLY A 93 10.75 3.72 -16.00
N THR A 94 11.42 2.64 -15.60
CA THR A 94 11.31 1.30 -16.19
C THR A 94 11.43 0.24 -15.11
N ASN A 95 10.64 -0.82 -15.21
CA ASN A 95 10.81 -2.04 -14.43
C ASN A 95 11.63 -3.06 -15.24
N GLU A 96 12.80 -3.43 -14.76
CA GLU A 96 13.61 -4.49 -15.36
C GLU A 96 13.17 -5.88 -14.86
N THR A 97 12.55 -5.94 -13.68
CA THR A 97 12.09 -7.19 -13.07
C THR A 97 10.80 -7.69 -13.72
N THR A 98 10.80 -8.93 -14.20
CA THR A 98 9.63 -9.53 -14.87
C THR A 98 8.78 -10.36 -13.92
N THR A 99 7.54 -10.65 -14.34
CA THR A 99 6.68 -11.60 -13.64
C THR A 99 7.31 -13.00 -13.58
N GLU A 100 8.00 -13.43 -14.64
CA GLU A 100 8.70 -14.71 -14.65
C GLU A 100 9.82 -14.78 -13.59
N GLU A 101 10.52 -13.67 -13.34
CA GLU A 101 11.55 -13.61 -12.29
C GLU A 101 10.95 -13.66 -10.88
N ILE A 102 9.79 -13.02 -10.68
CA ILE A 102 9.03 -13.11 -9.43
C ILE A 102 8.55 -14.56 -9.19
N ASP A 103 8.04 -15.22 -10.23
CA ASP A 103 7.58 -16.60 -10.16
C ASP A 103 8.73 -17.56 -9.87
N GLU A 104 9.87 -17.39 -10.52
CA GLU A 104 11.07 -18.18 -10.28
C GLU A 104 11.60 -17.96 -8.85
N TYR A 105 11.64 -16.72 -8.37
CA TYR A 105 11.98 -16.42 -6.98
C TYR A 105 11.07 -17.16 -6.00
N ASN A 106 9.75 -17.05 -6.19
CA ASN A 106 8.76 -17.70 -5.33
C ASN A 106 8.86 -19.23 -5.36
N ASN A 107 9.16 -19.81 -6.53
CA ASN A 107 9.40 -21.24 -6.67
C ASN A 107 10.66 -21.69 -5.91
N GLN A 108 11.74 -20.91 -5.99
CA GLN A 108 12.95 -21.17 -5.22
C GLN A 108 12.70 -21.11 -3.71
N GLN A 109 11.94 -20.11 -3.24
CA GLN A 109 11.51 -20.03 -1.83
C GLN A 109 10.69 -21.26 -1.43
N HIS A 110 9.77 -21.71 -2.28
CA HIS A 110 8.96 -22.93 -2.06
C HIS A 110 9.85 -24.18 -1.92
N ILE A 111 10.76 -24.41 -2.86
CA ILE A 111 11.69 -25.56 -2.83
C ILE A 111 12.57 -25.52 -1.59
N GLN A 112 12.97 -24.33 -1.11
CA GLN A 112 13.79 -24.20 0.09
C GLN A 112 13.01 -24.38 1.40
N GLY A 113 11.68 -24.41 1.35
CA GLY A 113 10.85 -24.46 2.54
C GLY A 113 10.66 -23.10 3.22
N GLU A 114 11.05 -22.01 2.54
CA GLU A 114 10.96 -20.64 3.06
C GLU A 114 9.51 -20.15 3.03
N SER A 115 9.19 -19.19 3.89
CA SER A 115 7.83 -18.64 4.08
C SER A 115 7.55 -17.36 3.30
N ASN A 116 8.58 -16.66 2.82
CA ASN A 116 8.41 -15.36 2.17
C ASN A 116 8.04 -15.52 0.69
N ARG A 117 7.10 -14.71 0.21
CA ARG A 117 6.68 -14.66 -1.19
C ARG A 117 6.59 -13.22 -1.67
N GLN A 118 7.12 -12.96 -2.86
CA GLN A 118 6.96 -11.71 -3.58
C GLN A 118 5.62 -11.74 -4.32
N VAL A 119 4.78 -10.73 -4.12
CA VAL A 119 3.48 -10.61 -4.79
C VAL A 119 3.58 -9.61 -5.95
N TYR A 120 4.18 -8.45 -5.68
CA TYR A 120 4.37 -7.39 -6.64
C TYR A 120 5.73 -6.75 -6.44
N TYR A 121 6.40 -6.34 -7.52
CA TYR A 121 7.65 -5.60 -7.46
C TYR A 121 7.78 -4.66 -8.67
N HIS A 122 8.25 -3.45 -8.39
CA HIS A 122 8.69 -2.47 -9.36
C HIS A 122 10.06 -1.91 -8.93
N ASP A 123 10.97 -1.74 -9.88
CA ASP A 123 12.22 -1.01 -9.61
C ASP A 123 11.93 0.43 -9.17
N TYR A 124 12.77 0.97 -8.29
CA TYR A 124 12.51 2.25 -7.63
C TYR A 124 13.78 3.08 -7.46
N GLU A 125 13.63 4.40 -7.43
CA GLU A 125 14.71 5.35 -7.17
C GLU A 125 14.85 5.69 -5.69
N LYS A 126 13.72 5.79 -4.98
CA LYS A 126 13.65 6.13 -3.56
C LYS A 126 12.68 5.23 -2.82
N ARG A 127 12.93 5.05 -1.52
CA ARG A 127 12.07 4.29 -0.62
C ARG A 127 11.57 5.19 0.49
N TYR A 128 10.28 5.46 0.51
CA TYR A 128 9.66 6.41 1.43
C TYR A 128 9.21 5.77 2.73
N ALA A 129 8.55 4.61 2.65
CA ALA A 129 8.09 3.92 3.83
C ALA A 129 7.93 2.41 3.62
N THR A 130 7.86 1.68 4.72
CA THR A 130 7.44 0.28 4.76
C THR A 130 6.34 0.13 5.78
N LEU A 131 5.17 -0.34 5.33
CA LEU A 131 4.07 -0.75 6.19
C LEU A 131 4.05 -2.26 6.28
N THR A 132 4.09 -2.80 7.49
CA THR A 132 3.93 -4.23 7.74
C THR A 132 2.70 -4.50 8.59
N MET A 133 1.86 -5.41 8.12
CA MET A 133 0.65 -5.87 8.78
C MET A 133 0.85 -7.33 9.20
N SER A 134 0.68 -7.66 10.47
CA SER A 134 1.04 -8.96 11.03
C SER A 134 -0.03 -9.49 11.98
N ARG A 135 -0.52 -10.70 11.73
CA ARG A 135 -1.44 -11.44 12.62
C ARG A 135 -0.70 -12.34 13.62
N ASN A 136 0.62 -12.49 13.47
CA ASN A 136 1.45 -13.39 14.28
C ASN A 136 2.39 -12.63 15.23
N GLY A 137 1.96 -11.47 15.72
CA GLY A 137 2.67 -10.68 16.72
C GLY A 137 3.55 -9.56 16.18
N PHE A 138 4.29 -8.96 17.11
CA PHE A 138 5.10 -7.74 16.93
C PHE A 138 6.30 -7.96 16.00
N ILE A 139 6.68 -6.89 15.30
CA ILE A 139 7.92 -6.81 14.52
C ILE A 139 8.91 -5.96 15.29
N HIS A 140 8.53 -4.71 15.58
CA HIS A 140 9.21 -3.86 16.54
C HIS A 140 8.37 -3.68 17.81
N ILE A 141 8.98 -3.72 18.99
CA ILE A 141 8.27 -3.45 20.25
C ILE A 141 8.66 -2.05 20.71
N LEU A 142 8.03 -1.02 20.14
CA LEU A 142 8.36 0.38 20.44
C LEU A 142 8.05 0.76 21.88
N LYS A 143 7.00 0.20 22.51
CA LYS A 143 6.63 0.48 23.90
C LYS A 143 7.75 0.27 24.94
N ASP A 144 8.76 -0.53 24.61
CA ASP A 144 9.88 -0.85 25.49
C ASP A 144 11.11 0.05 25.20
N LEU A 145 11.03 0.95 24.24
CA LEU A 145 12.06 1.94 23.94
C LEU A 145 11.84 3.21 24.77
N ASP A 146 12.90 3.70 25.42
CA ASP A 146 12.85 4.91 26.26
C ASP A 146 12.41 6.16 25.49
N GLU A 147 12.68 6.21 24.18
CA GLU A 147 12.37 7.34 23.30
C GLU A 147 11.01 7.21 22.60
N ALA A 148 10.28 6.11 22.82
CA ALA A 148 8.96 5.94 22.25
C ALA A 148 7.91 6.74 23.02
N GLU A 149 7.08 7.45 22.28
CA GLU A 149 5.97 8.22 22.80
C GLU A 149 4.66 7.53 22.45
N GLN A 150 3.78 7.39 23.46
CA GLN A 150 2.41 6.97 23.24
C GLN A 150 1.62 8.12 22.65
N ILE A 151 0.93 7.88 21.54
CA ILE A 151 0.07 8.83 20.83
C ILE A 151 -1.29 8.18 20.54
N GLU A 152 -2.26 8.99 20.15
CA GLU A 152 -3.56 8.54 19.68
C GLU A 152 -3.67 8.88 18.19
N ILE A 153 -3.98 7.88 17.35
CA ILE A 153 -4.13 8.02 15.89
C ILE A 153 -5.50 7.45 15.54
N SER A 154 -6.40 8.27 15.00
CA SER A 154 -7.76 7.86 14.62
C SER A 154 -8.53 7.12 15.74
N GLY A 155 -8.28 7.46 17.01
CA GLY A 155 -8.89 6.82 18.18
C GLY A 155 -8.21 5.52 18.63
N PHE A 156 -7.11 5.11 17.99
CA PHE A 156 -6.30 3.96 18.36
C PHE A 156 -5.06 4.40 19.14
N GLU A 157 -4.70 3.62 20.16
CA GLU A 157 -3.44 3.78 20.87
C GLU A 157 -2.29 3.31 19.97
N ALA A 158 -1.35 4.21 19.74
CA ALA A 158 -0.17 3.97 18.93
C ALA A 158 1.09 4.38 19.70
N TYR A 159 2.23 3.81 19.30
CA TYR A 159 3.54 4.28 19.73
C TYR A 159 4.28 4.87 18.54
N LEU A 160 5.01 5.95 18.77
CA LEU A 160 5.87 6.60 17.79
C LEU A 160 7.26 6.83 18.39
N ALA A 161 8.30 6.46 17.67
CA ALA A 161 9.68 6.70 18.05
C ALA A 161 10.44 7.29 16.86
N LYS A 162 11.46 8.10 17.13
CA LYS A 162 12.42 8.54 16.12
C LYS A 162 13.74 7.80 16.33
N GLN A 163 14.24 7.13 15.30
CA GLN A 163 15.50 6.39 15.36
C GLN A 163 16.32 6.64 14.10
N ASP A 164 17.58 7.08 14.22
CA ASP A 164 18.53 7.22 13.10
C ASP A 164 17.93 7.94 11.85
N ASN A 165 17.22 9.06 12.09
CA ASN A 165 16.49 9.87 11.10
C ASN A 165 15.21 9.25 10.49
N GLN A 166 14.71 8.17 11.08
CA GLN A 166 13.49 7.51 10.65
C GLN A 166 12.42 7.66 11.72
N TYR A 167 11.15 7.66 11.30
CA TYR A 167 10.03 7.52 12.23
C TYR A 167 9.54 6.09 12.20
N LEU A 168 9.47 5.48 13.37
CA LEU A 168 8.89 4.17 13.59
C LEU A 168 7.60 4.37 14.35
N GLY A 169 6.56 3.67 13.97
CA GLY A 169 5.34 3.67 14.74
C GLY A 169 4.57 2.39 14.57
N ASN A 170 3.87 2.03 15.63
CA ASN A 170 3.12 0.80 15.66
C ASN A 170 1.83 0.92 16.46
N PHE A 171 0.86 0.09 16.10
CA PHE A 171 -0.44 0.05 16.74
C PHE A 171 -1.13 -1.29 16.48
N TYR A 172 -2.25 -1.50 17.15
CA TYR A 172 -3.10 -2.67 16.98
C TYR A 172 -4.49 -2.25 16.52
N PHE A 173 -5.02 -3.01 15.57
CA PHE A 173 -6.40 -2.91 15.14
C PHE A 173 -6.94 -4.32 14.81
N ASP A 174 -8.09 -4.70 15.39
CA ASP A 174 -8.77 -5.98 15.16
C ASP A 174 -7.83 -7.20 15.07
N ASP A 175 -7.01 -7.39 16.11
CA ASP A 175 -6.01 -8.46 16.24
C ASP A 175 -4.86 -8.46 15.19
N THR A 176 -4.79 -7.44 14.34
CA THR A 176 -3.67 -7.20 13.41
C THR A 176 -2.74 -6.14 13.98
N TYR A 177 -1.45 -6.47 14.01
CA TYR A 177 -0.37 -5.55 14.38
C TYR A 177 0.12 -4.80 13.15
N TYR A 178 0.23 -3.49 13.26
CA TYR A 178 0.74 -2.61 12.22
C TYR A 178 2.07 -2.02 12.65
N ASP A 179 3.04 -2.05 11.74
CA ASP A 179 4.39 -1.52 11.91
C ASP A 179 4.70 -0.64 10.70
N LEU A 180 4.79 0.66 10.91
CA LEU A 180 5.14 1.59 9.86
C LEU A 180 6.51 2.18 10.17
N GLN A 181 7.38 2.10 9.16
CA GLN A 181 8.69 2.70 9.15
C GLN A 181 8.74 3.73 8.03
N ILE A 182 8.95 4.99 8.39
CA ILE A 182 9.11 6.12 7.46
C ILE A 182 10.60 6.41 7.35
N TYR A 183 11.14 6.30 6.15
CA TYR A 183 12.55 6.49 5.84
C TYR A 183 12.89 7.97 5.62
N GLU A 184 14.19 8.28 5.66
CA GLU A 184 14.70 9.64 5.46
C GLU A 184 14.33 10.21 4.07
N ASP A 185 14.27 9.35 3.04
CA ASP A 185 13.94 9.77 1.67
C ASP A 185 12.50 10.33 1.53
N ALA A 186 11.62 10.07 2.50
CA ALA A 186 10.27 10.63 2.54
C ALA A 186 10.25 12.13 2.91
N ASP A 187 11.40 12.72 3.27
CA ASP A 187 11.56 14.12 3.67
C ASP A 187 10.63 14.54 4.84
N VAL A 188 10.32 13.62 5.74
CA VAL A 188 9.47 13.88 6.90
C VAL A 188 10.30 14.49 8.02
N GLN A 189 10.32 15.83 8.07
CA GLN A 189 11.24 16.57 8.94
C GLN A 189 10.71 16.80 10.38
N SER A 190 9.42 16.55 10.65
CA SER A 190 8.82 16.79 11.97
C SER A 190 8.00 15.61 12.47
N LYS A 191 7.82 15.56 13.80
CA LYS A 191 6.98 14.56 14.44
C LYS A 191 5.52 14.71 14.02
N GLU A 192 5.04 15.94 13.91
CA GLU A 192 3.67 16.24 13.49
C GLU A 192 3.42 15.74 12.06
N ALA A 193 4.37 15.91 11.15
CA ALA A 193 4.27 15.39 9.79
C ALA A 193 4.26 13.86 9.77
N ALA A 194 5.08 13.22 10.62
CA ALA A 194 5.03 11.76 10.79
C ALA A 194 3.66 11.31 11.29
N ILE A 195 3.11 11.93 12.34
CA ILE A 195 1.78 11.60 12.86
C ILE A 195 0.71 11.71 11.77
N THR A 196 0.72 12.76 10.95
CA THR A 196 -0.24 12.91 9.85
C THR A 196 -0.12 11.80 8.81
N LEU A 197 1.11 11.39 8.45
CA LEU A 197 1.31 10.25 7.54
C LEU A 197 0.82 8.94 8.14
N PHE A 198 1.06 8.73 9.43
CA PHE A 198 0.47 7.63 10.17
C PHE A 198 -1.06 7.68 10.12
N GLU A 199 -1.69 8.81 10.43
CA GLU A 199 -3.16 8.95 10.37
C GLU A 199 -3.74 8.63 8.99
N MET A 200 -3.07 9.02 7.91
CA MET A 200 -3.46 8.63 6.54
C MET A 200 -3.34 7.11 6.35
N LEU A 201 -2.19 6.54 6.70
CA LEU A 201 -1.86 5.12 6.55
C LEU A 201 -2.61 4.18 7.49
N VAL A 202 -3.44 4.70 8.39
CA VAL A 202 -4.30 3.91 9.27
C VAL A 202 -5.77 4.01 8.87
N GLY A 203 -6.09 4.87 7.90
CA GLY A 203 -7.47 5.13 7.49
C GLY A 203 -8.23 5.98 8.52
N GLN A 204 -9.15 6.81 8.05
CA GLN A 204 -10.17 7.41 8.90
C GLN A 204 -11.39 6.49 8.89
N GLY A 205 -11.52 5.65 9.92
CA GLY A 205 -12.76 4.92 10.22
C GLY A 205 -13.91 5.85 10.59
#